data_AF-A0A2N8T4D9-F1
#
_entry.id   AF-A0A2N8T4D9-F1
#
_cell.length_a   1.000
_cell.length_b   1.000
_cell.length_c   1.000
_cell.angle_alpha   90.00
_cell.angle_beta   90.00
_cell.angle_gamma   90.00
#
_symmetry.space_group_name_H-M   'P 1'
#
loop_
_entity.id
_entity.type
_entity.pdbx_description
1 polymer ?
#
loop_
_entity_poly.entity_id
_entity_poly.type
_entity_poly.pdbx_seq_one_letter_code
_entity_poly.pdbx_strand_id
1 'polypeptide(L)'
;MPSSVPRVAVLGVSSSPFTGIEVERHLDLATLSDGATYDVVLLDLPGARAGEALRSLRMDRRYRFSLIYCCQDQDSWCAALGDGAPPPDLGALAPLWRLWRERFGVFNHGAAPERFEARVLAWLWLRPHGAVRAVRDASVAQHYRYPLLEALEDDETPNAFAWLQLMTQQGWLEEAELLDRVRLCVSCGSGRLNYVDVCPECQALEIARQPSLHCFTCGHVGPQEHFLKDGLLLCPNCLSRLRHIGSDYDRPLENYRCRGCQAFFVDAEVEARCLDCGHAHAPDKLRVREVRNYRLAEAGRLRCRQGYTANAVDTDRFGQLNLLSHKSFHDLLNWQLQLVRRYKQPAFSLLGLRFVNLAATIGELGELRGHALVDSLVERLQEAVRDTDRCSRVSEEILWVMMPHTDAAGLAVVRQRLAQGAERLASEQIGRLQLRQVGFTAPADLLEQEDAALLLARLNGELG
;
A
#
# COMPACT_ATOMS: atom_id res chain seq x y z
N MET A 1 -1.42 -12.31 -38.56
CA MET A 1 -1.83 -11.11 -37.80
C MET A 1 -2.26 -11.56 -36.42
N PRO A 2 -1.90 -10.87 -35.33
CA PRO A 2 -2.46 -11.22 -34.02
C PRO A 2 -3.99 -11.10 -34.09
N SER A 3 -4.71 -12.07 -33.48
CA SER A 3 -6.17 -12.04 -33.42
C SER A 3 -6.67 -10.70 -32.86
N SER A 4 -7.76 -10.18 -33.43
CA SER A 4 -8.44 -8.97 -32.95
C SER A 4 -9.50 -9.27 -31.87
N VAL A 5 -9.78 -10.56 -31.64
CA VAL A 5 -10.78 -11.07 -30.71
C VAL A 5 -10.10 -11.98 -29.68
N PRO A 6 -10.33 -11.79 -28.38
CA PRO A 6 -9.76 -12.67 -27.35
C PRO A 6 -10.41 -14.06 -27.38
N ARG A 7 -9.61 -15.10 -27.12
CA ARG A 7 -10.15 -16.43 -26.79
C ARG A 7 -10.65 -16.41 -25.34
N VAL A 8 -11.92 -16.72 -25.15
CA VAL A 8 -12.56 -16.66 -23.82
C VAL A 8 -12.89 -18.06 -23.32
N ALA A 9 -12.41 -18.40 -22.12
CA ALA A 9 -12.81 -19.60 -21.42
C ALA A 9 -13.79 -19.29 -20.30
N VAL A 10 -14.73 -20.21 -20.06
CA VAL A 10 -15.58 -20.23 -18.86
C VAL A 10 -15.20 -21.46 -18.05
N LEU A 11 -14.82 -21.25 -16.79
CA LEU A 11 -14.60 -22.33 -15.83
C LEU A 11 -15.84 -22.44 -14.93
N GLY A 12 -16.57 -23.53 -15.04
CA GLY A 12 -17.76 -23.76 -14.24
C GLY A 12 -18.80 -24.64 -14.93
N VAL A 13 -19.64 -25.28 -14.11
CA VAL A 13 -20.70 -26.20 -14.54
C VAL A 13 -22.05 -25.52 -14.78
N SER A 14 -22.19 -24.24 -14.43
CA SER A 14 -23.43 -23.50 -14.62
C SER A 14 -23.69 -23.21 -16.10
N SER A 15 -24.93 -23.41 -16.54
CA SER A 15 -25.39 -23.14 -17.90
C SER A 15 -25.70 -21.65 -18.15
N SER A 16 -25.20 -20.75 -17.30
CA SER A 16 -25.38 -19.29 -17.41
C SER A 16 -25.18 -18.84 -18.86
N PRO A 17 -26.17 -18.23 -19.52
CA PRO A 17 -26.04 -17.87 -20.92
C PRO A 17 -25.09 -16.67 -21.06
N PHE A 18 -23.87 -16.93 -21.56
CA PHE A 18 -22.97 -15.88 -22.04
C PHE A 18 -23.37 -15.54 -23.47
N THR A 19 -24.11 -14.44 -23.64
CA THR A 19 -24.58 -13.98 -24.96
C THR A 19 -23.61 -12.98 -25.56
N GLY A 20 -23.53 -12.92 -26.90
CA GLY A 20 -22.73 -11.92 -27.61
C GLY A 20 -21.23 -12.22 -27.73
N ILE A 21 -20.76 -13.36 -27.24
CA ILE A 21 -19.34 -13.78 -27.36
C ILE A 21 -19.21 -15.30 -27.46
N GLU A 22 -18.23 -15.76 -28.25
CA GLU A 22 -17.86 -17.18 -28.33
C GLU A 22 -17.02 -17.56 -27.10
N VAL A 23 -17.46 -18.58 -26.37
CA VAL A 23 -16.80 -19.06 -25.15
C VAL A 23 -16.57 -20.56 -25.20
N GLU A 24 -15.42 -21.00 -24.67
CA GLU A 24 -15.12 -22.42 -24.49
C GLU A 24 -15.29 -22.81 -23.01
N ARG A 25 -16.07 -23.85 -22.73
CA ARG A 25 -16.43 -24.24 -21.37
C ARG A 25 -15.54 -25.36 -20.85
N HIS A 26 -15.10 -25.20 -19.61
CA HIS A 26 -14.26 -26.13 -18.88
C HIS A 26 -14.92 -26.50 -17.56
N LEU A 27 -14.88 -27.78 -17.22
CA LEU A 27 -15.50 -28.31 -16.00
C LEU A 27 -14.62 -28.03 -14.77
N ASP A 28 -13.31 -28.07 -14.96
CA ASP A 28 -12.31 -27.88 -13.92
C ASP A 28 -11.01 -27.26 -14.48
N LEU A 29 -10.07 -26.97 -13.58
CA LEU A 29 -8.78 -26.36 -13.94
C LEU A 29 -7.90 -27.29 -14.78
N ALA A 30 -8.06 -28.61 -14.65
CA ALA A 30 -7.25 -29.57 -15.41
C ALA A 30 -7.63 -29.50 -16.89
N THR A 31 -8.95 -29.52 -17.21
CA THR A 31 -9.40 -29.40 -18.60
C THR A 31 -9.02 -28.04 -19.22
N LEU A 32 -9.06 -26.96 -18.43
CA LEU A 32 -8.62 -25.64 -18.88
C LEU A 32 -7.11 -25.57 -19.12
N SER A 33 -6.33 -26.34 -18.35
CA SER A 33 -4.86 -26.38 -18.43
C SER A 33 -4.33 -27.27 -19.55
N ASP A 34 -5.05 -28.34 -19.89
CA ASP A 34 -4.71 -29.29 -20.97
C ASP A 34 -5.09 -28.74 -22.36
N GLY A 35 -6.03 -27.78 -22.39
CA GLY A 35 -6.45 -27.07 -23.59
C GLY A 35 -5.47 -26.00 -24.07
N ALA A 36 -5.88 -25.26 -25.10
CA ALA A 36 -5.09 -24.16 -25.64
C ALA A 36 -5.28 -22.88 -24.81
N THR A 37 -4.21 -22.12 -24.56
CA THR A 37 -4.23 -20.90 -23.70
C THR A 37 -5.32 -19.89 -24.07
N TYR A 38 -6.05 -19.42 -23.07
CA TYR A 38 -7.09 -18.40 -23.21
C TYR A 38 -6.60 -17.02 -22.80
N ASP A 39 -7.14 -16.00 -23.47
CA ASP A 39 -6.84 -14.59 -23.24
C ASP A 39 -7.62 -14.02 -22.05
N VAL A 40 -8.87 -14.47 -21.89
CA VAL A 40 -9.79 -14.07 -20.83
C VAL A 40 -10.40 -15.32 -20.21
N VAL A 41 -10.51 -15.36 -18.89
CA VAL A 41 -11.14 -16.45 -18.15
C VAL A 41 -12.30 -15.91 -17.32
N LEU A 42 -13.46 -16.54 -17.46
CA LEU A 42 -14.67 -16.26 -16.68
C LEU A 42 -14.87 -17.39 -15.68
N LEU A 43 -14.80 -17.08 -14.39
CA LEU A 43 -15.02 -18.04 -13.30
C LEU A 43 -16.49 -18.03 -12.92
N ASP A 44 -17.24 -19.01 -13.42
CA ASP A 44 -18.64 -19.25 -13.05
C ASP A 44 -18.71 -20.27 -11.91
N LEU A 45 -18.12 -19.87 -10.78
CA LEU A 45 -17.96 -20.66 -9.56
C LEU A 45 -18.34 -19.82 -8.34
N PRO A 46 -18.83 -20.42 -7.25
CA PRO A 46 -19.04 -19.73 -5.99
C PRO A 46 -17.73 -19.15 -5.44
N GLY A 47 -17.81 -18.06 -4.66
CA GLY A 47 -16.65 -17.26 -4.24
C GLY A 47 -15.48 -18.07 -3.68
N ALA A 48 -15.72 -19.01 -2.76
CA ALA A 48 -14.64 -19.83 -2.18
C ALA A 48 -13.88 -20.66 -3.24
N ARG A 49 -14.59 -21.28 -4.19
CA ARG A 49 -13.98 -22.07 -5.27
C ARG A 49 -13.35 -21.18 -6.34
N ALA A 50 -13.93 -20.01 -6.60
CA ALA A 50 -13.35 -19.02 -7.48
C ALA A 50 -12.02 -18.48 -6.93
N GLY A 51 -11.92 -18.26 -5.61
CA GLY A 51 -10.68 -17.86 -4.93
C GLY A 51 -9.56 -18.89 -5.06
N GLU A 52 -9.87 -20.17 -4.85
CA GLU A 52 -8.93 -21.27 -5.08
C GLU A 52 -8.48 -21.36 -6.54
N ALA A 53 -9.42 -21.22 -7.48
CA ALA A 53 -9.11 -21.23 -8.91
C ALA A 53 -8.24 -20.05 -9.34
N LEU A 54 -8.53 -18.85 -8.84
CA LEU A 54 -7.72 -17.65 -9.06
C LEU A 54 -6.29 -17.86 -8.57
N ARG A 55 -6.10 -18.41 -7.37
CA ARG A 55 -4.76 -18.69 -6.85
C ARG A 55 -3.97 -19.58 -7.82
N SER A 56 -4.56 -20.69 -8.25
CA SER A 56 -3.93 -21.62 -9.19
C SER A 56 -3.61 -20.97 -10.54
N LEU A 57 -4.55 -20.20 -11.11
CA LEU A 57 -4.35 -19.48 -12.37
C LEU A 57 -3.30 -18.37 -12.25
N ARG A 58 -3.20 -17.69 -11.11
CA ARG A 58 -2.19 -16.66 -10.88
C ARG A 58 -0.79 -17.23 -10.68
N MET A 59 -0.68 -18.48 -10.21
CA MET A 59 0.59 -19.21 -10.16
C MET A 59 1.01 -19.71 -11.54
N ASP A 60 0.06 -20.03 -12.43
CA ASP A 60 0.37 -20.44 -13.81
C ASP A 60 0.95 -19.29 -14.64
N ARG A 61 2.13 -19.50 -15.23
CA ARG A 61 2.81 -18.54 -16.12
C ARG A 61 1.97 -18.07 -17.30
N ARG A 62 1.04 -18.89 -17.76
CA ARG A 62 0.14 -18.59 -18.88
C ARG A 62 -0.96 -17.59 -18.50
N TYR A 63 -1.40 -17.60 -17.24
CA TYR A 63 -2.61 -16.89 -16.79
C TYR A 63 -2.34 -15.81 -15.73
N ARG A 64 -1.12 -15.74 -15.18
CA ARG A 64 -0.78 -14.81 -14.09
C ARG A 64 -1.09 -13.34 -14.37
N PHE A 65 -1.05 -12.92 -15.63
CA PHE A 65 -1.38 -11.54 -16.01
C PHE A 65 -2.72 -11.40 -16.76
N SER A 66 -3.33 -12.49 -17.21
CA SER A 66 -4.57 -12.49 -18.01
C SER A 66 -5.74 -11.85 -17.26
N LEU A 67 -6.78 -11.47 -18.01
CA LEU A 67 -8.03 -10.97 -17.41
C LEU A 67 -8.85 -12.16 -16.90
N ILE A 68 -9.15 -12.17 -15.59
CA ILE A 68 -9.89 -13.25 -14.93
C ILE A 68 -11.03 -12.66 -14.09
N TYR A 69 -12.27 -12.84 -14.53
CA TYR A 69 -13.45 -12.27 -13.89
C TYR A 69 -14.25 -13.33 -13.11
N CYS A 70 -14.80 -12.94 -11.96
CA CYS A 70 -15.68 -13.80 -11.16
C CYS A 70 -17.15 -13.49 -11.49
N CYS A 71 -17.89 -14.47 -11.99
CA CYS A 71 -19.26 -14.28 -12.49
C CYS A 71 -20.34 -14.41 -11.40
N GLN A 72 -19.99 -14.97 -10.24
CA GLN A 72 -20.89 -15.14 -9.09
C GLN A 72 -20.46 -14.24 -7.93
N ASP A 73 -20.74 -14.67 -6.69
CA ASP A 73 -20.27 -14.01 -5.48
C ASP A 73 -18.74 -14.03 -5.36
N GLN A 74 -18.19 -13.04 -4.66
CA GLN A 74 -16.76 -12.86 -4.49
C GLN A 74 -16.41 -12.82 -3.00
N ASP A 75 -15.41 -13.60 -2.62
CA ASP A 75 -14.81 -13.55 -1.29
C ASP A 75 -13.55 -12.64 -1.28
N SER A 76 -12.83 -12.63 -0.16
CA SER A 76 -11.60 -11.84 -0.02
C SER A 76 -10.46 -12.31 -0.96
N TRP A 77 -10.42 -13.59 -1.34
CA TRP A 77 -9.43 -14.11 -2.28
C TRP A 77 -9.77 -13.66 -3.70
N CYS A 78 -11.05 -13.68 -4.07
CA CYS A 78 -11.55 -13.13 -5.32
C CYS A 78 -11.18 -11.65 -5.47
N ALA A 79 -11.42 -10.85 -4.43
CA ALA A 79 -11.07 -9.43 -4.44
C ALA A 79 -9.54 -9.18 -4.51
N ALA A 80 -8.72 -10.10 -3.98
CA ALA A 80 -7.26 -9.96 -3.94
C ALA A 80 -6.57 -10.41 -5.25
N LEU A 81 -7.17 -11.32 -6.01
CA LEU A 81 -6.53 -11.96 -7.17
C LEU A 81 -7.29 -11.79 -8.49
N GLY A 82 -8.58 -11.52 -8.44
CA GLY A 82 -9.46 -11.39 -9.61
C GLY A 82 -9.49 -9.98 -10.19
N ASP A 83 -10.08 -9.88 -11.37
CA ASP A 83 -10.36 -8.62 -12.07
C ASP A 83 -11.79 -8.11 -11.79
N GLY A 84 -12.44 -8.63 -10.74
CA GLY A 84 -13.79 -8.28 -10.32
C GLY A 84 -14.89 -9.04 -11.06
N ALA A 85 -16.09 -8.45 -11.09
CA ALA A 85 -17.19 -8.98 -11.89
C ALA A 85 -16.96 -8.67 -13.38
N PRO A 86 -17.40 -9.54 -14.32
CA PRO A 86 -17.31 -9.24 -15.73
C PRO A 86 -18.12 -7.97 -16.07
N PRO A 87 -17.78 -7.26 -17.15
CA PRO A 87 -18.60 -6.14 -17.62
C PRO A 87 -20.04 -6.62 -17.90
N PRO A 88 -21.08 -5.79 -17.62
CA PRO A 88 -22.46 -6.17 -17.87
C PRO A 88 -22.74 -6.57 -19.33
N ASP A 89 -22.04 -5.91 -20.26
CA ASP A 89 -21.96 -6.31 -21.66
C ASP A 89 -20.62 -7.00 -21.94
N LEU A 90 -20.66 -8.29 -22.25
CA LEU A 90 -19.47 -9.09 -22.55
C LEU A 90 -18.79 -8.69 -23.86
N GLY A 91 -19.45 -7.94 -24.74
CA GLY A 91 -18.82 -7.31 -25.91
C GLY A 91 -17.66 -6.39 -25.51
N ALA A 92 -17.66 -5.85 -24.29
CA ALA A 92 -16.58 -5.03 -23.75
C ALA A 92 -15.30 -5.81 -23.40
N LEU A 93 -15.32 -7.14 -23.39
CA LEU A 93 -14.13 -7.95 -23.13
C LEU A 93 -13.04 -7.75 -24.18
N ALA A 94 -13.40 -7.64 -25.46
CA ALA A 94 -12.46 -7.44 -26.55
C ALA A 94 -11.69 -6.09 -26.45
N PRO A 95 -12.33 -4.92 -26.28
CA PRO A 95 -11.59 -3.67 -26.09
C PRO A 95 -10.76 -3.67 -24.79
N LEU A 96 -11.27 -4.25 -23.68
CA LEU A 96 -10.49 -4.36 -22.43
C LEU A 96 -9.23 -5.22 -22.61
N TRP A 97 -9.33 -6.34 -23.31
CA TRP A 97 -8.19 -7.19 -23.62
C TRP A 97 -7.18 -6.51 -24.55
N ARG A 98 -7.64 -5.75 -25.56
CA ARG A 98 -6.73 -4.97 -26.41
C ARG A 98 -5.96 -3.93 -25.61
N LEU A 99 -6.65 -3.18 -24.75
CA LEU A 99 -6.01 -2.23 -23.85
C LEU A 99 -4.98 -2.93 -22.95
N TRP A 100 -5.35 -4.06 -22.34
CA TRP A 100 -4.43 -4.87 -21.55
C TRP A 100 -3.18 -5.29 -22.35
N ARG A 101 -3.35 -5.73 -23.60
CA ARG A 101 -2.22 -6.13 -24.47
C ARG A 101 -1.29 -4.98 -24.80
N GLU A 102 -1.85 -3.82 -25.10
CA GLU A 102 -1.06 -2.63 -25.38
C GLU A 102 -0.27 -2.21 -24.15
N ARG A 103 -0.90 -2.18 -22.97
CA ARG A 103 -0.25 -1.87 -21.68
C ARG A 103 0.83 -2.87 -21.31
N PHE A 104 0.61 -4.15 -21.57
CA PHE A 104 1.61 -5.19 -21.34
C PHE A 104 2.79 -5.06 -22.29
N GLY A 105 2.55 -4.70 -23.56
CA GLY A 105 3.60 -4.52 -24.56
C GLY A 105 4.54 -3.35 -24.28
N VAL A 106 4.08 -2.32 -23.55
CA VAL A 106 4.91 -1.16 -23.15
C VAL A 106 5.53 -1.31 -21.76
N PHE A 107 5.07 -2.29 -20.97
CA PHE A 107 5.65 -2.55 -19.65
C PHE A 107 7.13 -2.91 -19.80
N ASN A 108 7.98 -2.27 -19.00
CA ASN A 108 9.41 -2.50 -18.91
C ASN A 108 10.09 -2.48 -20.28
N HIS A 109 9.72 -1.51 -21.13
CA HIS A 109 10.21 -1.44 -22.52
C HIS A 109 9.97 -2.72 -23.34
N GLY A 110 8.87 -3.43 -23.04
CA GLY A 110 8.51 -4.70 -23.67
C GLY A 110 9.27 -5.91 -23.14
N ALA A 111 10.15 -5.74 -22.15
CA ALA A 111 10.86 -6.86 -21.53
C ALA A 111 9.93 -7.61 -20.56
N ALA A 112 9.97 -8.94 -20.64
CA ALA A 112 9.13 -9.80 -19.82
C ALA A 112 9.41 -9.60 -18.31
N PRO A 113 8.37 -9.63 -17.46
CA PRO A 113 8.55 -9.56 -16.02
C PRO A 113 9.11 -10.89 -15.48
N GLU A 114 10.43 -11.00 -15.44
CA GLU A 114 11.11 -12.25 -15.05
C GLU A 114 11.37 -12.38 -13.55
N ARG A 115 11.53 -11.27 -12.82
CA ARG A 115 11.77 -11.24 -11.36
C ARG A 115 10.49 -10.95 -10.59
N PHE A 116 10.43 -11.40 -9.34
CA PHE A 116 9.28 -11.23 -8.45
C PHE A 116 8.72 -9.80 -8.45
N GLU A 117 9.60 -8.82 -8.23
CA GLU A 117 9.27 -7.41 -8.20
C GLU A 117 8.62 -6.93 -9.51
N ALA A 118 9.22 -7.28 -10.65
CA ALA A 118 8.68 -6.95 -11.97
C ALA A 118 7.33 -7.64 -12.21
N ARG A 119 7.12 -8.88 -11.71
CA ARG A 119 5.83 -9.59 -11.83
C ARG A 119 4.74 -8.88 -11.05
N VAL A 120 4.99 -8.52 -9.79
CA VAL A 120 3.99 -7.81 -8.97
C VAL A 120 3.66 -6.45 -9.56
N LEU A 121 4.68 -5.69 -9.96
CA LEU A 121 4.50 -4.37 -10.56
C LEU A 121 3.84 -4.45 -11.94
N ALA A 122 4.10 -5.48 -12.75
CA ALA A 122 3.37 -5.74 -13.99
C ALA A 122 1.88 -5.99 -13.71
N TRP A 123 1.56 -6.82 -12.72
CA TRP A 123 0.18 -7.11 -12.37
C TRP A 123 -0.58 -5.82 -11.99
N LEU A 124 0.02 -5.00 -11.12
CA LEU A 124 -0.53 -3.72 -10.69
C LEU A 124 -0.59 -2.69 -11.84
N TRP A 125 0.44 -2.64 -12.68
CA TRP A 125 0.48 -1.77 -13.85
C TRP A 125 -0.75 -2.02 -14.73
N LEU A 126 -1.00 -3.28 -15.10
CA LEU A 126 -2.08 -3.68 -16.01
C LEU A 126 -3.48 -3.35 -15.49
N ARG A 127 -3.62 -3.06 -14.18
CA ARG A 127 -4.90 -2.81 -13.51
C ARG A 127 -4.89 -1.42 -12.87
N PRO A 128 -5.53 -0.41 -13.48
CA PRO A 128 -5.48 0.98 -12.96
C PRO A 128 -5.87 1.10 -11.48
N HIS A 129 -6.86 0.33 -11.05
CA HIS A 129 -7.35 0.23 -9.67
C HIS A 129 -6.87 -1.03 -8.92
N GLY A 130 -5.88 -1.73 -9.48
CA GLY A 130 -5.26 -2.89 -8.85
C GLY A 130 -4.58 -2.53 -7.55
N ALA A 131 -4.65 -3.44 -6.58
CA ALA A 131 -4.02 -3.28 -5.28
C ALA A 131 -3.45 -4.60 -4.79
N VAL A 132 -2.33 -4.54 -4.08
CA VAL A 132 -1.88 -5.67 -3.25
C VAL A 132 -2.75 -5.67 -2.00
N ARG A 133 -3.67 -6.64 -1.91
CA ARG A 133 -4.61 -6.73 -0.80
C ARG A 133 -4.13 -7.70 0.27
N ALA A 134 -4.27 -7.31 1.53
CA ALA A 134 -4.11 -8.24 2.64
C ALA A 134 -5.41 -9.03 2.84
N VAL A 135 -5.29 -10.33 3.06
CA VAL A 135 -6.42 -11.22 3.34
C VAL A 135 -6.21 -11.86 4.71
N ARG A 136 -7.24 -11.80 5.55
CA ARG A 136 -7.22 -12.45 6.86
C ARG A 136 -7.29 -13.96 6.69
N ASP A 137 -6.41 -14.68 7.37
CA ASP A 137 -6.32 -16.13 7.34
C ASP A 137 -5.82 -16.65 8.69
N ALA A 138 -6.70 -17.33 9.44
CA ALA A 138 -6.36 -17.88 10.75
C ALA A 138 -5.37 -19.06 10.68
N SER A 139 -5.21 -19.68 9.51
CA SER A 139 -4.29 -20.81 9.31
C SER A 139 -2.82 -20.39 9.34
N VAL A 140 -2.52 -19.10 9.13
CA VAL A 140 -1.16 -18.56 9.23
C VAL A 140 -0.89 -17.88 10.58
N ALA A 141 0.34 -18.02 11.06
CA ALA A 141 0.77 -17.48 12.35
C ALA A 141 0.56 -15.96 12.47
N GLN A 142 0.63 -15.21 11.36
CA GLN A 142 0.54 -13.75 11.36
C GLN A 142 -0.90 -13.24 11.12
N HIS A 143 -1.89 -14.14 11.02
CA HIS A 143 -3.31 -13.89 10.74
C HIS A 143 -3.65 -13.21 9.42
N TYR A 144 -2.64 -12.79 8.64
CA TYR A 144 -2.80 -12.12 7.36
C TYR A 144 -1.79 -12.63 6.34
N ARG A 145 -2.23 -12.66 5.09
CA ARG A 145 -1.45 -13.04 3.91
C ARG A 145 -1.62 -11.98 2.83
N TYR A 146 -0.74 -12.01 1.83
CA TYR A 146 -0.83 -11.19 0.63
C TYR A 146 -0.93 -12.11 -0.59
N PRO A 147 -2.14 -12.59 -0.94
CA PRO A 147 -2.31 -13.63 -1.95
C PRO A 147 -1.64 -13.33 -3.29
N LEU A 148 -1.65 -12.06 -3.72
CA LEU A 148 -1.01 -11.64 -4.96
C LEU A 148 0.51 -11.87 -4.94
N LEU A 149 1.17 -11.57 -3.82
CA LEU A 149 2.61 -11.76 -3.67
C LEU A 149 2.93 -13.25 -3.68
N GLU A 150 2.18 -14.05 -2.93
CA GLU A 150 2.35 -15.50 -2.85
C GLU A 150 2.09 -16.19 -4.20
N ALA A 151 1.14 -15.70 -4.99
CA ALA A 151 0.87 -16.27 -6.31
C ALA A 151 1.97 -15.95 -7.34
N LEU A 152 2.75 -14.88 -7.11
CA LEU A 152 3.75 -14.39 -8.06
C LEU A 152 5.20 -14.62 -7.60
N GLU A 153 5.44 -15.24 -6.44
CA GLU A 153 6.80 -15.46 -5.91
C GLU A 153 7.64 -16.45 -6.72
N ASP A 154 7.02 -17.40 -7.43
CA ASP A 154 7.70 -18.55 -8.03
C ASP A 154 8.66 -19.17 -6.98
N ASP A 155 9.96 -19.31 -7.30
CA ASP A 155 10.96 -19.89 -6.39
C ASP A 155 11.69 -18.83 -5.53
N GLU A 156 11.33 -17.54 -5.62
CA GLU A 156 12.08 -16.44 -4.97
C GLU A 156 11.74 -16.27 -3.48
N THR A 157 10.60 -16.80 -2.99
CA THR A 157 10.16 -16.82 -1.57
C THR A 157 10.46 -15.54 -0.75
N PRO A 158 10.04 -14.35 -1.21
CA PRO A 158 10.34 -13.09 -0.55
C PRO A 158 9.56 -12.96 0.77
N ASN A 159 10.15 -12.28 1.75
CA ASN A 159 9.38 -11.84 2.90
C ASN A 159 8.42 -10.71 2.48
N ALA A 160 7.15 -11.05 2.30
CA ALA A 160 6.11 -10.14 1.82
C ALA A 160 6.10 -8.77 2.52
N PHE A 161 6.21 -8.74 3.85
CA PHE A 161 6.16 -7.50 4.62
C PHE A 161 7.41 -6.64 4.43
N ALA A 162 8.60 -7.27 4.43
CA ALA A 162 9.84 -6.54 4.18
C ALA A 162 9.87 -5.97 2.75
N TRP A 163 9.37 -6.74 1.77
CA TRP A 163 9.27 -6.28 0.39
C TRP A 163 8.29 -5.10 0.24
N LEU A 164 7.08 -5.20 0.82
CA LEU A 164 6.11 -4.09 0.80
C LEU A 164 6.66 -2.81 1.44
N GLN A 165 7.37 -2.95 2.57
CA GLN A 165 8.04 -1.83 3.22
C GLN A 165 9.12 -1.21 2.31
N LEU A 166 9.95 -2.03 1.67
CA LEU A 166 10.99 -1.55 0.75
C LEU A 166 10.39 -0.81 -0.45
N MET A 167 9.37 -1.38 -1.09
CA MET A 167 8.71 -0.76 -2.25
C MET A 167 8.02 0.56 -1.88
N THR A 168 7.46 0.65 -0.66
CA THR A 168 6.88 1.90 -0.14
C THR A 168 7.96 2.95 0.11
N GLN A 169 9.09 2.55 0.72
CA GLN A 169 10.23 3.45 0.96
C GLN A 169 10.88 3.95 -0.34
N GLN A 170 10.87 3.14 -1.39
CA GLN A 170 11.30 3.54 -2.73
C GLN A 170 10.28 4.42 -3.47
N GLY A 171 9.07 4.59 -2.91
CA GLY A 171 7.98 5.36 -3.51
C GLY A 171 7.30 4.67 -4.68
N TRP A 172 7.51 3.36 -4.88
CA TRP A 172 6.90 2.60 -5.98
C TRP A 172 5.51 2.11 -5.63
N LEU A 173 5.29 1.79 -4.35
CA LEU A 173 3.98 1.54 -3.79
C LEU A 173 3.59 2.67 -2.84
N GLU A 174 2.30 2.93 -2.75
CA GLU A 174 1.70 3.80 -1.75
C GLU A 174 0.84 2.97 -0.79
N GLU A 175 0.82 3.39 0.47
CA GLU A 175 -0.06 2.81 1.48
C GLU A 175 -1.51 3.20 1.19
N ALA A 176 -2.39 2.21 1.11
CA ALA A 176 -3.83 2.41 1.02
C ALA A 176 -4.46 2.18 2.41
N GLU A 177 -5.69 1.64 2.42
CA GLU A 177 -6.47 1.38 3.63
C GLU A 177 -5.70 0.60 4.70
N LEU A 178 -5.72 1.10 5.94
CA LEU A 178 -5.28 0.39 7.13
C LEU A 178 -6.39 -0.56 7.59
N LEU A 179 -6.12 -1.87 7.53
CA LEU A 179 -7.10 -2.90 7.87
C LEU A 179 -7.00 -3.36 9.32
N ASP A 180 -5.78 -3.44 9.87
CA ASP A 180 -5.55 -3.94 11.22
C ASP A 180 -4.21 -3.47 11.81
N ARG A 181 -4.08 -3.61 13.13
CA ARG A 181 -2.83 -3.48 13.90
C ARG A 181 -2.64 -4.74 14.72
N VAL A 182 -1.89 -5.69 14.17
CA VAL A 182 -1.63 -6.97 14.83
C VAL A 182 -0.49 -6.85 15.83
N ARG A 183 -0.61 -7.55 16.95
CA ARG A 183 0.48 -7.73 17.93
C ARG A 183 1.13 -9.09 17.69
N LEU A 184 2.45 -9.11 17.60
CA LEU A 184 3.23 -10.28 17.25
C LEU A 184 4.27 -10.57 18.32
N CYS A 185 4.50 -11.85 18.59
CA CYS A 185 5.62 -12.35 19.35
C CYS A 185 6.93 -11.80 18.78
N VAL A 186 7.77 -11.20 19.63
CA VAL A 186 9.08 -10.66 19.17
C VAL A 186 10.08 -11.77 18.82
N SER A 187 9.87 -12.98 19.36
CA SER A 187 10.79 -14.12 19.19
C SER A 187 10.56 -14.87 17.88
N CYS A 188 9.29 -15.18 17.53
CA CYS A 188 8.97 -15.96 16.32
C CYS A 188 8.07 -15.22 15.31
N GLY A 189 7.54 -14.04 15.66
CA GLY A 189 6.69 -13.25 14.78
C GLY A 189 5.23 -13.73 14.66
N SER A 190 4.82 -14.74 15.41
CA SER A 190 3.43 -15.20 15.46
C SER A 190 2.51 -14.22 16.18
N GLY A 191 1.30 -14.02 15.67
CA GLY A 191 0.21 -13.30 16.32
C GLY A 191 -0.69 -14.18 17.18
N ARG A 192 -0.46 -15.49 17.23
CA ARG A 192 -1.22 -16.43 18.05
C ARG A 192 -0.78 -16.29 19.51
N LEU A 193 -1.44 -15.37 20.21
CA LEU A 193 -1.12 -14.97 21.57
C LEU A 193 -2.28 -15.30 22.51
N ASN A 194 -1.99 -15.94 23.62
CA ASN A 194 -2.91 -16.08 24.74
C ASN A 194 -2.58 -15.04 25.81
N TYR A 195 -3.56 -14.27 26.26
CA TYR A 195 -3.40 -13.30 27.34
C TYR A 195 -3.88 -13.92 28.63
N VAL A 196 -3.02 -13.93 29.64
CA VAL A 196 -3.29 -14.54 30.94
C VAL A 196 -2.95 -13.58 32.06
N ASP A 197 -3.73 -13.65 33.13
CA ASP A 197 -3.48 -12.91 34.35
C ASP A 197 -2.50 -13.69 35.23
N VAL A 198 -1.45 -13.01 35.71
CA VAL A 198 -0.40 -13.58 36.55
C VAL A 198 -0.17 -12.72 37.80
N CYS A 199 0.38 -13.34 38.84
CA CYS A 199 0.76 -12.62 40.05
C CYS A 199 1.90 -11.62 39.75
N PRO A 200 1.79 -10.33 40.12
CA PRO A 200 2.84 -9.35 39.84
C PRO A 200 4.16 -9.66 40.57
N GLU A 201 4.13 -10.38 41.70
CA GLU A 201 5.32 -10.69 42.49
C GLU A 201 6.09 -11.92 42.01
N CYS A 202 5.39 -12.97 41.56
CA CYS A 202 6.01 -14.26 41.24
C CYS A 202 5.63 -14.83 39.87
N GLN A 203 4.81 -14.12 39.10
CA GLN A 203 4.35 -14.50 37.75
C GLN A 203 3.55 -15.83 37.70
N ALA A 204 3.11 -16.34 38.85
CA ALA A 204 2.28 -17.54 38.92
C ALA A 204 0.84 -17.27 38.47
N LEU A 205 0.24 -18.24 37.76
CA LEU A 205 -1.17 -18.20 37.33
C LEU A 205 -2.16 -18.42 38.47
N GLU A 206 -1.70 -18.92 39.61
CA GLU A 206 -2.55 -19.40 40.70
C GLU A 206 -3.03 -18.24 41.58
N ILE A 207 -3.77 -17.32 40.97
CA ILE A 207 -4.34 -16.13 41.60
C ILE A 207 -5.82 -16.36 41.91
N ALA A 208 -6.30 -15.82 43.02
CA ALA A 208 -7.70 -15.89 43.40
C ALA A 208 -8.17 -14.53 43.92
N ARG A 209 -9.39 -14.14 43.54
CA ARG A 209 -10.04 -12.98 44.14
C ARG A 209 -10.36 -13.29 45.60
N GLN A 210 -9.80 -12.52 46.52
CA GLN A 210 -10.00 -12.64 47.96
C GLN A 210 -10.30 -11.25 48.55
N PRO A 211 -11.57 -10.80 48.55
CA PRO A 211 -11.95 -9.53 49.14
C PRO A 211 -11.58 -9.50 50.62
N SER A 212 -10.98 -8.40 51.07
CA SER A 212 -10.60 -8.19 52.46
C SER A 212 -11.43 -7.10 53.10
N LEU A 213 -11.56 -7.12 54.43
CA LEU A 213 -12.10 -6.03 55.23
C LEU A 213 -11.03 -5.54 56.19
N HIS A 214 -11.03 -4.23 56.44
CA HIS A 214 -10.20 -3.61 57.45
C HIS A 214 -11.08 -2.98 58.54
N CYS A 215 -10.89 -3.41 59.79
CA CYS A 215 -11.66 -2.95 60.94
C CYS A 215 -11.05 -1.69 61.54
N PHE A 216 -11.80 -0.58 61.57
CA PHE A 216 -11.32 0.69 62.11
C PHE A 216 -11.14 0.70 63.63
N THR A 217 -11.83 -0.18 64.35
CA THR A 217 -11.73 -0.27 65.82
C THR A 217 -10.38 -0.81 66.28
N CYS A 218 -9.78 -1.75 65.56
CA CYS A 218 -8.55 -2.43 65.99
C CYS A 218 -7.45 -2.51 64.93
N GLY A 219 -7.68 -2.00 63.72
CA GLY A 219 -6.73 -2.03 62.61
C GLY A 219 -6.56 -3.40 61.93
N HIS A 220 -7.33 -4.43 62.32
CA HIS A 220 -7.18 -5.76 61.72
C HIS A 220 -7.67 -5.79 60.27
N VAL A 221 -6.81 -6.28 59.37
CA VAL A 221 -7.11 -6.53 57.95
C VAL A 221 -7.13 -8.04 57.71
N GLY A 222 -8.18 -8.54 57.06
CA GLY A 222 -8.27 -9.96 56.73
C GLY A 222 -9.35 -10.30 55.71
N PRO A 223 -9.43 -11.57 55.26
CA PRO A 223 -10.43 -12.00 54.29
C PRO A 223 -11.85 -11.75 54.79
N GLN A 224 -12.75 -11.24 53.94
CA GLN A 224 -14.14 -10.98 54.29
C GLN A 224 -14.83 -12.19 54.92
N GLU A 225 -14.48 -13.39 54.47
CA GLU A 225 -14.98 -14.67 54.99
C GLU A 225 -14.74 -14.83 56.49
N HIS A 226 -13.60 -14.35 57.01
CA HIS A 226 -13.29 -14.41 58.44
C HIS A 226 -14.10 -13.42 59.27
N PHE A 227 -14.65 -12.38 58.64
CA PHE A 227 -15.52 -11.42 59.29
C PHE A 227 -16.99 -11.87 59.27
N LEU A 228 -17.39 -12.74 58.34
CA LEU A 228 -18.79 -13.16 58.20
C LEU A 228 -19.12 -14.30 59.18
N LYS A 229 -19.94 -14.02 60.19
CA LYS A 229 -20.46 -15.02 61.14
C LYS A 229 -21.96 -14.88 61.29
N ASP A 230 -22.71 -15.95 61.02
CA ASP A 230 -24.17 -16.01 61.16
C ASP A 230 -24.92 -14.84 60.48
N GLY A 231 -24.45 -14.41 59.31
CA GLY A 231 -25.01 -13.29 58.55
C GLY A 231 -24.63 -11.89 59.08
N LEU A 232 -23.73 -11.80 60.05
CA LEU A 232 -23.19 -10.56 60.61
C LEU A 232 -21.71 -10.40 60.26
N LEU A 233 -21.25 -9.15 60.13
CA LEU A 233 -19.83 -8.83 60.06
C LEU A 233 -19.28 -8.56 61.47
N LEU A 234 -18.40 -9.43 61.95
CA LEU A 234 -17.72 -9.35 63.24
C LEU A 234 -16.21 -9.41 63.01
N CYS A 235 -15.46 -8.46 63.57
CA CYS A 235 -14.00 -8.52 63.50
C CYS A 235 -13.49 -9.78 64.23
N PRO A 236 -12.69 -10.65 63.59
CA PRO A 236 -12.18 -11.85 64.26
C PRO A 236 -11.17 -11.55 65.38
N ASN A 237 -10.59 -10.34 65.41
CA ASN A 237 -9.58 -9.93 66.39
C ASN A 237 -10.19 -9.28 67.64
N CYS A 238 -11.09 -8.30 67.48
CA CYS A 238 -11.68 -7.55 68.61
C CYS A 238 -13.16 -7.85 68.86
N LEU A 239 -13.78 -8.71 68.04
CA LEU A 239 -15.20 -9.08 68.09
C LEU A 239 -16.18 -7.91 67.89
N SER A 240 -15.69 -6.73 67.52
CA SER A 240 -16.53 -5.57 67.19
C SER A 240 -17.43 -5.87 66.00
N ARG A 241 -18.70 -5.49 66.10
CA ARG A 241 -19.69 -5.65 65.03
C ARG A 241 -19.60 -4.50 64.04
N LEU A 242 -19.35 -4.83 62.79
CA LEU A 242 -19.15 -3.89 61.69
C LEU A 242 -20.47 -3.72 60.92
N ARG A 243 -21.05 -2.52 60.92
CA ARG A 243 -22.37 -2.25 60.33
C ARG A 243 -22.29 -1.30 59.15
N HIS A 244 -21.48 -0.26 59.27
CA HIS A 244 -21.40 0.84 58.31
C HIS A 244 -20.03 0.91 57.65
N ILE A 245 -19.99 0.73 56.33
CA ILE A 245 -18.79 0.95 55.52
C ILE A 245 -18.38 2.43 55.59
N GLY A 246 -17.08 2.71 55.72
CA GLY A 246 -16.53 4.05 55.89
C GLY A 246 -16.59 4.60 57.32
N SER A 247 -17.20 3.88 58.27
CA SER A 247 -17.22 4.27 59.69
C SER A 247 -16.77 3.16 60.64
N ASP A 248 -17.20 1.92 60.40
CA ASP A 248 -16.77 0.76 61.20
C ASP A 248 -15.66 -0.04 60.50
N TYR A 249 -15.66 -0.02 59.16
CA TYR A 249 -14.71 -0.74 58.32
C TYR A 249 -14.63 -0.16 56.91
N ASP A 250 -13.57 -0.47 56.19
CA ASP A 250 -13.48 -0.30 54.74
C ASP A 250 -13.03 -1.59 54.05
N ARG A 251 -12.91 -1.51 52.72
CA ARG A 251 -12.41 -2.60 51.87
C ARG A 251 -11.07 -2.13 51.30
N PRO A 252 -9.96 -2.80 51.60
CA PRO A 252 -8.70 -2.56 50.91
C PRO A 252 -8.86 -2.67 49.40
N LEU A 253 -8.04 -1.91 48.67
CA LEU A 253 -8.01 -1.95 47.22
C LEU A 253 -7.49 -3.30 46.72
N GLU A 254 -6.58 -3.95 47.47
CA GLU A 254 -6.11 -5.29 47.13
C GLU A 254 -7.23 -6.33 47.26
N ASN A 255 -7.61 -6.93 46.14
CA ASN A 255 -8.69 -7.91 46.07
C ASN A 255 -8.24 -9.25 45.50
N TYR A 256 -6.96 -9.41 45.16
CA TYR A 256 -6.38 -10.66 44.72
C TYR A 256 -5.33 -11.15 45.69
N ARG A 257 -5.23 -12.48 45.81
CA ARG A 257 -4.18 -13.17 46.53
C ARG A 257 -3.56 -14.24 45.63
N CYS A 258 -2.24 -14.29 45.57
CA CYS A 258 -1.53 -15.39 44.94
C CYS A 258 -1.48 -16.61 45.89
N ARG A 259 -1.84 -17.80 45.39
CA ARG A 259 -1.74 -19.05 46.16
C ARG A 259 -0.31 -19.59 46.23
N GLY A 260 0.56 -19.19 45.29
CA GLY A 260 1.98 -19.54 45.28
C GLY A 260 2.79 -18.75 46.32
N CYS A 261 2.89 -17.42 46.15
CA CYS A 261 3.73 -16.57 47.00
C CYS A 261 2.97 -15.86 48.13
N GLN A 262 1.64 -16.00 48.21
CA GLN A 262 0.80 -15.36 49.24
C GLN A 262 0.71 -13.83 49.17
N ALA A 263 1.24 -13.21 48.11
CA ALA A 263 1.13 -11.77 47.88
C ALA A 263 -0.32 -11.32 47.68
N PHE A 264 -0.61 -10.11 48.15
CA PHE A 264 -1.87 -9.39 47.94
C PHE A 264 -1.66 -8.24 46.97
N PHE A 265 -2.58 -8.06 46.03
CA PHE A 265 -2.47 -7.01 45.01
C PHE A 265 -3.84 -6.58 44.49
N VAL A 266 -3.89 -5.39 43.90
CA VAL A 266 -5.11 -4.75 43.37
C VAL A 266 -5.51 -5.38 42.05
N ASP A 267 -4.58 -5.42 41.09
CA ASP A 267 -4.78 -5.95 39.76
C ASP A 267 -3.68 -6.97 39.44
N ALA A 268 -4.08 -8.06 38.77
CA ALA A 268 -3.11 -9.00 38.22
C ALA A 268 -2.33 -8.34 37.07
N GLU A 269 -1.09 -8.78 36.87
CA GLU A 269 -0.35 -8.38 35.68
C GLU A 269 -0.82 -9.24 34.50
N VAL A 270 -0.94 -8.63 33.31
CA VAL A 270 -1.31 -9.37 32.10
C VAL A 270 -0.04 -9.79 31.37
N GLU A 271 0.09 -11.08 31.10
CA GLU A 271 1.17 -11.65 30.31
C GLU A 271 0.63 -12.21 28.99
N ALA A 272 1.30 -11.90 27.87
CA ALA A 272 1.00 -12.44 26.56
C ALA A 272 1.94 -13.62 26.23
N ARG A 273 1.37 -14.82 26.10
CA ARG A 273 2.11 -16.05 25.79
C ARG A 273 1.91 -16.46 24.34
N CYS A 274 3.01 -16.65 23.62
CA CYS A 274 2.97 -17.14 22.24
C CYS A 274 2.59 -18.61 22.19
N LEU A 275 1.53 -18.94 21.44
CA LEU A 275 1.05 -20.32 21.27
C LEU A 275 1.95 -21.16 20.36
N ASP A 276 2.79 -20.52 19.52
CA ASP A 276 3.67 -21.24 18.60
C ASP A 276 5.06 -21.53 19.20
N CYS A 277 5.62 -20.62 20.01
CA CYS A 277 6.97 -20.79 20.59
C CYS A 277 7.03 -20.79 22.13
N GLY A 278 5.89 -20.56 22.81
CA GLY A 278 5.81 -20.53 24.28
C GLY A 278 6.40 -19.30 24.96
N HIS A 279 7.08 -18.41 24.22
CA HIS A 279 7.70 -17.22 24.81
C HIS A 279 6.63 -16.27 25.39
N ALA A 280 6.94 -15.72 26.56
CA ALA A 280 6.06 -14.82 27.29
C ALA A 280 6.53 -13.37 27.15
N HIS A 281 5.57 -12.45 27.06
CA HIS A 281 5.83 -11.03 26.83
C HIS A 281 4.92 -10.19 27.73
N ALA A 282 5.43 -9.05 28.20
CA ALA A 282 4.54 -7.96 28.58
C ALA A 282 3.78 -7.46 27.32
N PRO A 283 2.46 -7.19 27.39
CA PRO A 283 1.65 -6.80 26.24
C PRO A 283 2.14 -5.56 25.47
N ASP A 284 2.78 -4.61 26.15
CA ASP A 284 3.37 -3.40 25.54
C ASP A 284 4.69 -3.67 24.80
N LYS A 285 5.34 -4.82 25.06
CA LYS A 285 6.58 -5.25 24.40
C LYS A 285 6.35 -6.08 23.14
N LEU A 286 5.11 -6.44 22.84
CA LEU A 286 4.78 -7.14 21.60
C LEU A 286 5.07 -6.26 20.39
N ARG A 287 5.56 -6.86 19.31
CA ARG A 287 5.79 -6.14 18.06
C ARG A 287 4.44 -5.77 17.44
N VAL A 288 4.14 -4.49 17.38
CA VAL A 288 2.97 -3.99 16.64
C VAL A 288 3.31 -3.91 15.16
N ARG A 289 2.42 -4.43 14.31
CA ARG A 289 2.53 -4.28 12.86
C ARG A 289 1.20 -3.85 12.28
N GLU A 290 1.25 -2.81 11.46
CA GLU A 290 0.12 -2.37 10.66
C GLU A 290 -0.05 -3.30 9.45
N VAL A 291 -1.28 -3.70 9.19
CA VAL A 291 -1.65 -4.48 8.00
C VAL A 291 -2.44 -3.57 7.09
N ARG A 292 -1.89 -3.33 5.89
CA ARG A 292 -2.42 -2.38 4.91
C ARG A 292 -2.59 -3.04 3.55
N ASN A 293 -3.49 -2.46 2.76
CA ASN A 293 -3.48 -2.63 1.31
C ASN A 293 -2.44 -1.69 0.69
N TYR A 294 -1.94 -2.02 -0.50
CA TYR A 294 -0.98 -1.19 -1.23
C TYR A 294 -1.40 -0.99 -2.67
N ARG A 295 -1.12 0.19 -3.24
CA ARG A 295 -1.36 0.50 -4.64
C ARG A 295 -0.08 0.94 -5.33
N LEU A 296 -0.08 0.87 -6.65
CA LEU A 296 1.02 1.39 -7.45
C LEU A 296 1.01 2.92 -7.37
N ALA A 297 2.08 3.49 -6.80
CA ALA A 297 2.28 4.92 -6.73
C ALA A 297 2.74 5.48 -8.08
N GLU A 298 2.68 6.81 -8.26
CA GLU A 298 3.08 7.48 -9.51
C GLU A 298 4.52 7.16 -9.94
N ALA A 299 5.48 7.19 -9.01
CA ALA A 299 6.86 6.84 -9.32
C ALA A 299 6.99 5.35 -9.72
N GLY A 300 6.16 4.47 -9.14
CA GLY A 300 6.05 3.07 -9.54
C GLY A 300 5.48 2.91 -10.95
N ARG A 301 4.43 3.67 -11.31
CA ARG A 301 3.88 3.69 -12.68
C ARG A 301 4.93 4.12 -13.69
N LEU A 302 5.65 5.19 -13.38
CA LEU A 302 6.73 5.68 -14.24
C LEU A 302 7.85 4.63 -14.39
N ARG A 303 8.20 3.92 -13.30
CA ARG A 303 9.18 2.82 -13.31
C ARG A 303 8.73 1.65 -14.17
N CYS A 304 7.46 1.24 -14.08
CA CYS A 304 6.88 0.21 -14.93
C CYS A 304 7.03 0.53 -16.42
N ARG A 305 7.04 1.80 -16.80
CA ARG A 305 7.19 2.25 -18.19
C ARG A 305 8.65 2.36 -18.63
N GLN A 306 9.50 2.91 -17.77
CA GLN A 306 10.92 3.20 -18.05
C GLN A 306 11.86 2.01 -17.83
N GLY A 307 11.32 0.89 -17.39
CA GLY A 307 12.03 -0.35 -17.18
C GLY A 307 12.95 -0.41 -15.96
N TYR A 308 13.36 -1.63 -15.64
CA TYR A 308 14.09 -1.98 -14.42
C TYR A 308 15.60 -2.11 -14.62
N THR A 309 16.11 -1.93 -15.85
CA THR A 309 17.54 -2.09 -16.18
C THR A 309 18.38 -1.05 -15.47
N ALA A 310 18.76 -1.39 -14.24
CA ALA A 310 19.86 -0.81 -13.50
C ALA A 310 21.10 -1.69 -13.72
N ASN A 311 21.85 -1.39 -14.78
CA ASN A 311 23.28 -1.41 -14.61
C ASN A 311 23.67 0.00 -14.16
N ALA A 312 24.57 0.12 -13.18
CA ALA A 312 25.14 1.39 -12.70
C ALA A 312 25.82 2.21 -13.83
N VAL A 313 25.90 1.67 -15.04
CA VAL A 313 26.41 2.31 -16.27
C VAL A 313 25.27 2.87 -17.13
N ASP A 314 24.03 2.36 -17.04
CA ASP A 314 22.86 2.91 -17.76
C ASP A 314 22.16 4.04 -17.00
N THR A 315 22.67 4.37 -15.82
CA THR A 315 22.45 5.68 -15.21
C THR A 315 22.88 6.81 -16.15
N ASP A 316 23.66 6.53 -17.22
CA ASP A 316 24.02 7.49 -18.26
C ASP A 316 22.91 7.84 -19.26
N ARG A 317 21.87 7.02 -19.47
CA ARG A 317 20.72 7.49 -20.29
C ARG A 317 19.81 8.45 -19.52
N PHE A 318 19.72 8.29 -18.19
CA PHE A 318 19.10 9.28 -17.31
C PHE A 318 20.04 10.45 -16.96
N GLY A 319 21.35 10.19 -16.93
CA GLY A 319 22.43 11.18 -16.85
C GLY A 319 22.48 12.08 -18.09
N GLN A 320 22.10 11.55 -19.27
CA GLN A 320 21.90 12.33 -20.49
C GLN A 320 20.70 13.29 -20.41
N LEU A 321 19.79 13.11 -19.44
CA LEU A 321 18.52 13.83 -19.34
C LEU A 321 18.38 14.72 -18.10
N ASN A 322 19.39 14.74 -17.21
CA ASN A 322 19.39 15.45 -15.91
C ASN A 322 18.08 15.29 -15.10
N LEU A 323 17.38 14.16 -15.27
CA LEU A 323 16.13 13.86 -14.58
C LEU A 323 16.44 13.24 -13.21
N LEU A 324 16.09 13.97 -12.17
CA LEU A 324 16.26 13.56 -10.79
C LEU A 324 15.04 12.80 -10.28
N SER A 325 15.30 11.85 -9.37
CA SER A 325 14.25 11.28 -8.54
C SER A 325 13.51 12.39 -7.78
N HIS A 326 12.24 12.16 -7.45
CA HIS A 326 11.45 13.13 -6.69
C HIS A 326 12.16 13.56 -5.39
N LYS A 327 12.73 12.59 -4.65
CA LYS A 327 13.51 12.85 -3.43
C LYS A 327 14.73 13.71 -3.70
N SER A 328 15.56 13.35 -4.68
CA SER A 328 16.77 14.10 -5.02
C SER A 328 16.46 15.53 -5.47
N PHE A 329 15.39 15.71 -6.24
CA PHE A 329 14.93 17.03 -6.65
C PHE A 329 14.47 17.87 -5.45
N HIS A 330 13.70 17.27 -4.55
CA HIS A 330 13.23 17.92 -3.32
C HIS A 330 14.40 18.35 -2.41
N ASP A 331 15.38 17.47 -2.22
CA ASP A 331 16.57 17.74 -1.42
C ASP A 331 17.40 18.90 -2.04
N LEU A 332 17.58 18.91 -3.36
CA LEU A 332 18.26 20.01 -4.05
C LEU A 332 17.46 21.32 -4.04
N LEU A 333 16.15 21.27 -4.19
CA LEU A 333 15.30 22.46 -4.12
C LEU A 333 15.34 23.08 -2.72
N ASN A 334 15.31 22.25 -1.67
CA ASN A 334 15.51 22.71 -0.30
C ASN A 334 16.86 23.41 -0.12
N TRP A 335 17.93 22.83 -0.65
CA TRP A 335 19.25 23.45 -0.62
C TRP A 335 19.27 24.78 -1.39
N GLN A 336 18.66 24.84 -2.57
CA GLN A 336 18.57 26.05 -3.38
C GLN A 336 17.77 27.17 -2.67
N LEU A 337 16.67 26.80 -1.99
CA LEU A 337 15.88 27.71 -1.15
C LEU A 337 16.72 28.26 0.01
N GLN A 338 17.53 27.42 0.67
CA GLN A 338 18.44 27.87 1.73
C GLN A 338 19.49 28.88 1.21
N LEU A 339 20.06 28.62 0.04
CA LEU A 339 21.02 29.54 -0.60
C LEU A 339 20.39 30.90 -0.88
N VAL A 340 19.23 30.93 -1.55
CA VAL A 340 18.58 32.20 -1.92
C VAL A 340 18.10 32.95 -0.67
N ARG A 341 17.69 32.26 0.39
CA ARG A 341 17.31 32.90 1.65
C ARG A 341 18.46 33.66 2.28
N ARG A 342 19.66 33.06 2.25
CA ARG A 342 20.89 33.61 2.82
C ARG A 342 21.47 34.74 1.98
N TYR A 343 21.63 34.51 0.67
CA TYR A 343 22.39 35.41 -0.19
C TYR A 343 21.52 36.35 -1.02
N LYS A 344 20.22 36.07 -1.16
CA LYS A 344 19.21 36.77 -1.99
C LYS A 344 19.48 36.72 -3.50
N GLN A 345 20.74 36.82 -3.90
CA GLN A 345 21.20 36.70 -5.27
C GLN A 345 22.31 35.64 -5.36
N PRO A 346 22.46 34.96 -6.50
CA PRO A 346 21.62 35.08 -7.70
C PRO A 346 20.23 34.44 -7.50
N ALA A 347 19.23 35.00 -8.17
CA ALA A 347 17.87 34.44 -8.23
C ALA A 347 17.86 33.04 -8.85
N PHE A 348 16.84 32.25 -8.55
CA PHE A 348 16.57 31.02 -9.29
C PHE A 348 15.08 30.93 -9.61
N SER A 349 14.77 30.19 -10.66
CA SER A 349 13.39 29.98 -11.08
C SER A 349 13.01 28.50 -11.06
N LEU A 350 11.74 28.24 -10.82
CA LEU A 350 11.10 26.95 -10.90
C LEU A 350 9.95 27.04 -11.91
N LEU A 351 9.87 26.07 -12.79
CA LEU A 351 8.81 25.94 -13.78
C LEU A 351 8.12 24.58 -13.59
N GLY A 352 6.83 24.60 -13.31
CA GLY A 352 5.98 23.43 -13.34
C GLY A 352 5.25 23.33 -14.65
N LEU A 353 5.16 22.13 -15.19
CA LEU A 353 4.48 21.81 -16.44
C LEU A 353 3.49 20.69 -16.18
N ARG A 354 2.25 20.84 -16.64
CA ARG A 354 1.21 19.81 -16.55
C ARG A 354 0.58 19.51 -17.90
N PHE A 355 0.59 18.24 -18.29
CA PHE A 355 -0.15 17.71 -19.43
C PHE A 355 -1.60 17.44 -19.03
N VAL A 356 -2.54 18.22 -19.54
CA VAL A 356 -3.97 18.09 -19.28
C VAL A 356 -4.62 17.23 -20.36
N ASN A 357 -5.57 16.38 -19.96
CA ASN A 357 -6.21 15.35 -20.79
C ASN A 357 -5.24 14.29 -21.32
N LEU A 358 -4.15 14.01 -20.60
CA LEU A 358 -3.16 13.04 -21.04
C LEU A 358 -3.77 11.63 -21.12
N ALA A 359 -4.45 11.17 -20.07
CA ALA A 359 -5.08 9.85 -20.05
C ALA A 359 -6.09 9.65 -21.20
N ALA A 360 -6.93 10.64 -21.47
CA ALA A 360 -7.89 10.60 -22.58
C ALA A 360 -7.18 10.56 -23.94
N THR A 361 -6.11 11.36 -24.08
CA THR A 361 -5.28 11.40 -25.29
C THR A 361 -4.60 10.05 -25.55
N ILE A 362 -4.05 9.41 -24.52
CA ILE A 362 -3.47 8.06 -24.60
C ILE A 362 -4.54 7.05 -25.01
N GLY A 363 -5.74 7.13 -24.42
CA GLY A 363 -6.87 6.27 -24.78
C GLY A 363 -7.33 6.41 -26.24
N GLU A 364 -7.28 7.61 -26.81
CA GLU A 364 -7.63 7.86 -28.22
C GLU A 364 -6.52 7.39 -29.19
N LEU A 365 -5.24 7.58 -28.83
CA LEU A 365 -4.09 7.23 -29.68
C LEU A 365 -3.67 5.75 -29.59
N GLY A 366 -4.07 5.07 -28.51
CA GLY A 366 -3.52 3.80 -28.06
C GLY A 366 -2.26 4.00 -27.20
N GLU A 367 -1.99 3.05 -26.31
CA GLU A 367 -0.95 3.20 -25.27
C GLU A 367 0.43 3.44 -25.86
N LEU A 368 0.78 2.71 -26.92
CA LEU A 368 2.10 2.81 -27.55
C LEU A 368 2.36 4.19 -28.17
N ARG A 369 1.39 4.73 -28.92
CA ARG A 369 1.51 6.05 -29.57
C ARG A 369 1.37 7.18 -28.55
N GLY A 370 0.45 7.03 -27.61
CA GLY A 370 0.23 7.99 -26.53
C GLY A 370 1.48 8.16 -25.66
N HIS A 371 2.15 7.08 -25.28
CA HIS A 371 3.39 7.18 -24.51
C HIS A 371 4.57 7.69 -25.35
N ALA A 372 4.70 7.28 -26.61
CA ALA A 372 5.75 7.80 -27.49
C ALA A 372 5.64 9.33 -27.65
N LEU A 373 4.43 9.86 -27.77
CA LEU A 373 4.19 11.31 -27.76
C LEU A 373 4.72 11.96 -26.48
N VAL A 374 4.43 11.37 -25.31
CA VAL A 374 4.86 11.93 -24.02
C VAL A 374 6.38 11.91 -23.88
N ASP A 375 7.04 10.84 -24.32
CA ASP A 375 8.51 10.79 -24.32
C ASP A 375 9.09 11.83 -25.27
N SER A 376 8.56 11.96 -26.49
CA SER A 376 9.02 13.01 -27.41
C SER A 376 8.69 14.44 -26.94
N LEU A 377 7.68 14.61 -26.07
CA LEU A 377 7.43 15.88 -25.39
C LEU A 377 8.52 16.13 -24.35
N VAL A 378 8.82 15.16 -23.48
CA VAL A 378 9.86 15.27 -22.46
C VAL A 378 11.23 15.53 -23.08
N GLU A 379 11.59 14.83 -24.16
CA GLU A 379 12.85 15.04 -24.92
C GLU A 379 12.96 16.48 -25.46
N ARG A 380 11.88 17.03 -26.02
CA ARG A 380 11.87 18.42 -26.50
C ARG A 380 11.88 19.46 -25.38
N LEU A 381 11.22 19.16 -24.26
CA LEU A 381 11.32 20.00 -23.07
C LEU A 381 12.78 20.05 -22.57
N GLN A 382 13.53 18.95 -22.71
CA GLN A 382 14.94 18.88 -22.32
C GLN A 382 15.85 19.69 -23.24
N GLU A 383 15.62 19.71 -24.56
CA GLU A 383 16.38 20.55 -25.50
C GLU A 383 16.28 22.06 -25.17
N ALA A 384 15.21 22.48 -24.50
CA ALA A 384 15.01 23.87 -24.11
C ALA A 384 15.71 24.26 -22.78
N VAL A 385 16.23 23.28 -22.05
CA VAL A 385 16.76 23.39 -20.68
C VAL A 385 18.29 23.22 -20.68
N ARG A 386 18.99 23.94 -19.79
CA ARG A 386 20.47 23.92 -19.73
C ARG A 386 20.97 22.73 -18.91
N ASP A 387 22.24 22.36 -19.11
CA ASP A 387 22.89 21.27 -18.34
C ASP A 387 22.96 21.54 -16.82
N THR A 388 22.92 22.81 -16.40
CA THR A 388 22.89 23.21 -14.98
C THR A 388 21.51 23.13 -14.36
N ASP A 389 20.48 23.08 -15.19
CA ASP A 389 19.10 23.00 -14.72
C ASP A 389 18.81 21.57 -14.24
N ARG A 390 17.85 21.44 -13.34
CA ARG A 390 17.46 20.14 -12.77
C ARG A 390 16.02 19.88 -13.08
N CYS A 391 15.74 18.70 -13.62
CA CYS A 391 14.39 18.31 -13.98
C CYS A 391 13.93 17.17 -13.06
N SER A 392 12.65 17.10 -12.74
CA SER A 392 12.07 15.95 -12.07
C SER A 392 10.66 15.69 -12.55
N ARG A 393 10.36 14.44 -12.83
CA ARG A 393 9.04 13.98 -13.26
C ARG A 393 8.35 13.33 -12.07
N VAL A 394 7.27 13.95 -11.60
CA VAL A 394 6.56 13.52 -10.38
C VAL A 394 5.44 12.54 -10.71
N SER A 395 4.82 12.70 -11.87
CA SER A 395 3.78 11.81 -12.40
C SER A 395 3.92 11.72 -13.92
N GLU A 396 3.04 10.96 -14.57
CA GLU A 396 2.98 10.98 -16.03
C GLU A 396 2.62 12.36 -16.58
N GLU A 397 1.85 13.15 -15.83
CA GLU A 397 1.33 14.45 -16.24
C GLU A 397 2.21 15.63 -15.82
N ILE A 398 3.02 15.52 -14.77
CA ILE A 398 3.69 16.66 -14.14
C ILE A 398 5.21 16.56 -14.22
N LEU A 399 5.83 17.62 -14.76
CA LEU A 399 7.27 17.84 -14.82
C LEU A 399 7.64 19.15 -14.12
N TRP A 400 8.69 19.11 -13.29
CA TRP A 400 9.32 20.28 -12.69
C TRP A 400 10.69 20.53 -13.31
N VAL A 401 11.00 21.80 -13.52
CA VAL A 401 12.29 22.28 -14.00
C VAL A 401 12.78 23.38 -13.06
N MET A 402 13.85 23.11 -12.32
CA MET A 402 14.56 24.09 -11.50
C MET A 402 15.73 24.66 -12.30
N MET A 403 15.76 25.98 -12.45
CA MET A 403 16.75 26.72 -13.24
C MET A 403 17.56 27.64 -12.31
N PRO A 404 18.76 27.21 -11.86
CA PRO A 404 19.65 28.08 -11.09
C PRO A 404 20.00 29.34 -11.86
N HIS A 405 20.23 30.45 -11.14
CA HIS A 405 20.72 31.71 -11.69
C HIS A 405 19.82 32.26 -12.82
N THR A 406 18.52 32.02 -12.72
CA THR A 406 17.51 32.41 -13.69
C THR A 406 16.48 33.29 -13.00
N ASP A 407 16.39 34.54 -13.42
CA ASP A 407 15.43 35.52 -12.95
C ASP A 407 14.08 35.40 -13.69
N ALA A 408 13.15 36.28 -13.36
CA ALA A 408 11.80 36.27 -13.93
C ALA A 408 11.80 36.50 -15.45
N ALA A 409 12.72 37.32 -15.97
CA ALA A 409 12.88 37.55 -17.39
C ALA A 409 13.38 36.27 -18.09
N GLY A 410 14.39 35.61 -17.53
CA GLY A 410 14.88 34.32 -18.01
C GLY A 410 13.79 33.24 -18.01
N LEU A 411 13.01 33.15 -16.93
CA LEU A 411 11.86 32.23 -16.83
C LEU A 411 10.82 32.49 -17.93
N ALA A 412 10.48 33.75 -18.20
CA ALA A 412 9.54 34.11 -19.25
C ALA A 412 10.00 33.64 -20.64
N VAL A 413 11.31 33.77 -20.94
CA VAL A 413 11.89 33.30 -22.20
C VAL A 413 11.84 31.77 -22.32
N VAL A 414 12.02 31.03 -21.23
CA VAL A 414 11.87 29.56 -21.22
C VAL A 414 10.41 29.17 -21.43
N ARG A 415 9.47 29.78 -20.70
CA ARG A 415 8.03 29.54 -20.86
C ARG A 415 7.56 29.74 -22.29
N GLN A 416 7.99 30.82 -22.94
CA GLN A 416 7.65 31.12 -24.33
C GLN A 416 8.18 30.06 -25.30
N ARG A 417 9.45 29.64 -25.14
CA ARG A 417 10.05 28.59 -25.97
C ARG A 417 9.30 27.26 -25.83
N LEU A 418 8.92 26.90 -24.62
CA LEU A 418 8.16 25.67 -24.34
C LEU A 418 6.72 25.73 -24.88
N ALA A 419 6.06 26.87 -24.78
CA ALA A 419 4.74 27.07 -25.38
C ALA A 419 4.78 26.90 -26.91
N GLN A 420 5.78 27.49 -27.58
CA GLN A 420 5.97 27.32 -29.02
C GLN A 420 6.27 25.86 -29.42
N GLY A 421 7.04 25.14 -28.61
CA GLY A 421 7.29 23.71 -28.81
C GLY A 421 6.02 22.87 -28.68
N ALA A 422 5.18 23.17 -27.69
CA ALA A 422 3.92 22.47 -27.45
C ALA A 422 2.86 22.76 -28.52
N GLU A 423 2.76 24.00 -29.02
CA GLU A 423 1.83 24.38 -30.10
C GLU A 423 2.10 23.61 -31.40
N ARG A 424 3.39 23.43 -31.76
CA ARG A 424 3.76 22.61 -32.93
C ARG A 424 3.28 21.16 -32.79
N LEU A 425 3.35 20.61 -31.58
CA LEU A 425 2.93 19.24 -31.29
C LEU A 425 1.41 19.05 -31.31
N ALA A 426 0.67 20.03 -30.82
CA ALA A 426 -0.78 20.04 -30.89
C ALA A 426 -1.29 20.16 -32.34
N SER A 427 -0.56 20.86 -33.21
CA SER A 427 -0.95 21.07 -34.60
C SER A 427 -0.76 19.86 -35.52
N GLU A 428 0.10 18.89 -35.15
CA GLU A 428 0.47 17.81 -36.07
C GLU A 428 -0.35 16.52 -35.90
N GLN A 429 -0.85 16.16 -34.70
CA GLN A 429 -1.61 14.90 -34.54
C GLN A 429 -2.71 14.85 -33.43
N ILE A 430 -2.91 15.88 -32.58
CA ILE A 430 -3.71 15.67 -31.34
C ILE A 430 -4.46 16.94 -30.92
N GLY A 431 -5.78 16.97 -31.14
CA GLY A 431 -6.61 18.16 -30.90
C GLY A 431 -7.01 18.45 -29.44
N ARG A 432 -6.45 17.78 -28.42
CA ARG A 432 -6.95 17.89 -27.02
C ARG A 432 -5.92 17.92 -25.89
N LEU A 433 -4.66 17.56 -26.15
CA LEU A 433 -3.60 17.65 -25.13
C LEU A 433 -3.27 19.12 -24.90
N GLN A 434 -3.45 19.61 -23.67
CA GLN A 434 -3.12 20.99 -23.30
C GLN A 434 -1.95 21.00 -22.34
N LEU A 435 -1.05 21.97 -22.49
CA LEU A 435 0.07 22.18 -21.57
C LEU A 435 -0.23 23.37 -20.66
N ARG A 436 -0.41 23.11 -19.36
CA ARG A 436 -0.46 24.15 -18.33
C ARG A 436 0.93 24.38 -17.75
N GLN A 437 1.19 25.61 -17.32
CA GLN A 437 2.48 26.01 -16.79
C GLN A 437 2.31 26.92 -15.58
N VAL A 438 3.14 26.73 -14.56
CA VAL A 438 3.27 27.64 -13.41
C VAL A 438 4.73 28.03 -13.24
N GLY A 439 4.97 29.31 -12.96
CA GLY A 439 6.31 29.86 -12.77
C GLY A 439 6.49 30.38 -11.36
N PHE A 440 7.72 30.27 -10.86
CA PHE A 440 8.13 30.82 -9.58
C PHE A 440 9.57 31.33 -9.71
N THR A 441 9.87 32.51 -9.19
CA THR A 441 11.22 33.08 -9.14
C THR A 441 11.53 33.54 -7.72
N ALA A 442 12.51 32.89 -7.09
CA ALA A 442 13.01 33.33 -5.79
C ALA A 442 14.15 34.36 -5.96
N PRO A 443 14.25 35.37 -5.08
CA PRO A 443 13.49 35.50 -3.83
C PRO A 443 12.13 36.21 -3.95
N ALA A 444 11.77 36.76 -5.12
CA ALA A 444 10.60 37.63 -5.28
C ALA A 444 9.27 36.94 -4.91
N ASP A 445 9.11 35.69 -5.31
CA ASP A 445 7.87 34.92 -5.10
C ASP A 445 7.92 34.03 -3.84
N LEU A 446 9.03 34.06 -3.10
CA LEU A 446 9.28 33.17 -1.96
C LEU A 446 8.49 33.61 -0.72
N LEU A 447 7.70 32.70 -0.16
CA LEU A 447 6.97 32.93 1.09
C LEU A 447 7.84 32.61 2.32
N GLU A 448 7.50 33.21 3.46
CA GLU A 448 8.15 32.91 4.73
C GLU A 448 7.95 31.44 5.12
N GLN A 449 9.02 30.79 5.60
CA GLN A 449 9.04 29.41 6.07
C GLN A 449 8.62 28.32 5.05
N GLU A 450 8.47 28.65 3.77
CA GLU A 450 8.15 27.69 2.71
C GLU A 450 9.34 26.75 2.40
N ASP A 451 9.20 25.45 2.62
CA ASP A 451 10.18 24.46 2.16
C ASP A 451 9.82 23.94 0.76
N ALA A 452 10.62 23.03 0.21
CA ALA A 452 10.36 22.45 -1.09
C ALA A 452 8.99 21.74 -1.18
N ALA A 453 8.52 21.11 -0.10
CA ALA A 453 7.27 20.37 -0.08
C ALA A 453 6.10 21.34 -0.19
N LEU A 454 6.11 22.38 0.64
CA LEU A 454 5.09 23.42 0.66
C LEU A 454 5.08 24.22 -0.65
N LEU A 455 6.25 24.59 -1.18
CA LEU A 455 6.37 25.29 -2.45
C LEU A 455 5.77 24.48 -3.60
N LEU A 456 6.19 23.21 -3.74
CA LEU A 456 5.68 22.35 -4.81
C LEU A 456 4.19 22.08 -4.66
N ALA A 457 3.69 21.88 -3.44
CA ALA A 457 2.26 21.69 -3.19
C ALA A 457 1.43 22.92 -3.60
N ARG A 458 1.89 24.13 -3.24
CA ARG A 458 1.24 25.39 -3.63
C ARG A 458 1.19 25.55 -5.15
N LEU A 459 2.35 25.44 -5.80
CA LEU A 459 2.43 25.60 -7.26
C LEU A 459 1.68 24.50 -8.01
N ASN A 460 1.62 23.28 -7.46
CA ASN A 460 0.81 22.21 -8.04
C ASN A 460 -0.69 22.51 -7.96
N GLY A 461 -1.16 23.17 -6.90
CA GLY A 461 -2.52 23.68 -6.80
C GLY A 461 -2.85 24.72 -7.89
N GLU A 462 -1.88 25.53 -8.31
CA GLU A 462 -2.02 26.51 -9.38
C GLU A 462 -2.01 25.87 -10.79
N LEU A 463 -1.30 24.74 -10.97
CA LEU A 463 -1.32 23.97 -12.22
C LEU A 463 -2.70 23.37 -12.52
N GLY A 464 -3.49 23.12 -11.47
CA GLY A 464 -4.88 22.65 -11.51
C GLY A 464 -4.96 21.18 -11.87
#